data_AF-A0A179GYN8-F1
#
_entry.id   AF-A0A179GYN8-F1
#
_cell.length_a   1.000
_cell.length_b   1.000
_cell.length_c   1.000
_cell.angle_alpha   90.00
_cell.angle_beta   90.00
_cell.angle_gamma   90.00
#
_symmetry.space_group_name_H-M   'P 1'
#
loop_
_entity.id
_entity.type
_entity.pdbx_description
1 polymer ?
#
loop_
_entity_poly.entity_id
_entity_poly.type
_entity_poly.pdbx_seq_one_letter_code
_entity_poly.pdbx_strand_id
1 'polypeptide(L)'
;MIDRVKRCIKTGIKITTLTYSFLSPAAQEAIATYASYVISIDDLTTELLKELETYTATLTLGRKHRHTLLQGLTNHLGEQCRIFGPFGGDMIVKGTIEFLSSAVIEARQTEGLFLPKDAGEYLNFFRAKTGVAEPFAFFCFPEDTYPETAYLDTYLKAVPSIMLFLGYVNDILSFYKEEASPTDSAGFIHSHSKLHTISLAQSLRQITRETVQVVHQLRNICSADHLLSQHMDKFIQG
;
A
#
# COMPACT_ATOMS: atom_id res chain seq x y z
N MET A 1 18.56 -10.39 11.02
CA MET A 1 17.22 -10.77 10.51
C MET A 1 16.14 -10.64 11.58
N ILE A 2 16.23 -11.35 12.72
CA ILE A 2 15.21 -11.32 13.79
C ILE A 2 14.88 -9.89 14.27
N ASP A 3 15.87 -9.05 14.56
CA ASP A 3 15.61 -7.69 15.05
C ASP A 3 15.04 -6.74 13.99
N ARG A 4 15.34 -6.98 12.70
CA ARG A 4 14.72 -6.23 11.58
C ARG A 4 13.24 -6.57 11.46
N VAL A 5 12.90 -7.86 11.48
CA VAL A 5 11.51 -8.32 11.45
C VAL A 5 10.73 -7.82 12.67
N LYS A 6 11.34 -7.80 13.87
CA LYS A 6 10.70 -7.21 15.07
C LYS A 6 10.34 -5.73 14.88
N ARG A 7 11.17 -4.94 14.19
CA ARG A 7 10.85 -3.53 13.89
C ARG A 7 9.69 -3.45 12.91
N CYS A 8 9.69 -4.26 11.86
CA CYS A 8 8.60 -4.34 10.88
C CYS A 8 7.27 -4.70 11.55
N ILE A 9 7.29 -5.66 12.48
CA ILE A 9 6.11 -6.03 13.28
C ILE A 9 5.59 -4.86 14.11
N LYS A 10 6.48 -4.15 14.81
CA LYS A 10 6.08 -2.97 15.60
C LYS A 10 5.48 -1.89 14.71
N THR A 11 6.02 -1.66 13.52
CA THR A 11 5.47 -0.69 12.56
C THR A 11 4.11 -1.15 12.04
N GLY A 12 3.96 -2.41 11.65
CA GLY A 12 2.69 -3.00 11.22
C GLY A 12 1.60 -2.87 12.28
N ILE A 13 1.90 -3.20 13.53
CA ILE A 13 0.98 -3.01 14.66
C ILE A 13 0.59 -1.54 14.81
N LYS A 14 1.55 -0.61 14.76
CA LYS A 14 1.26 0.82 14.90
C LYS A 14 0.34 1.32 13.79
N ILE A 15 0.65 1.01 12.53
CA ILE A 15 -0.21 1.34 11.39
C ILE A 15 -1.62 0.83 11.68
N THR A 16 -1.76 -0.47 11.96
CA THR A 16 -3.06 -1.09 12.25
C THR A 16 -3.83 -0.38 13.37
N THR A 17 -3.21 -0.23 14.53
CA THR A 17 -3.89 0.29 15.73
C THR A 17 -4.26 1.76 15.63
N LEU A 18 -3.57 2.52 14.77
CA LEU A 18 -3.86 3.94 14.54
C LEU A 18 -4.89 4.09 13.41
N THR A 19 -4.60 3.59 12.22
CA THR A 19 -5.40 3.83 11.01
C THR A 19 -6.64 2.92 10.94
N TYR A 20 -6.63 1.73 11.54
CA TYR A 20 -7.75 0.78 11.49
C TYR A 20 -8.37 0.53 12.87
N SER A 21 -8.28 1.52 13.77
CA SER A 21 -8.76 1.45 15.16
C SER A 21 -10.26 1.16 15.32
N PHE A 22 -11.04 1.32 14.25
CA PHE A 22 -12.48 1.07 14.22
C PHE A 22 -12.86 -0.37 13.85
N LEU A 23 -11.91 -1.21 13.45
CA LEU A 23 -12.17 -2.58 13.02
C LEU A 23 -12.16 -3.57 14.18
N SER A 24 -12.72 -4.76 13.93
CA SER A 24 -12.69 -5.88 14.88
C SER A 24 -11.25 -6.33 15.18
N PRO A 25 -10.99 -6.93 16.36
CA PRO A 25 -9.66 -7.45 16.70
C PRO A 25 -9.11 -8.45 15.67
N ALA A 26 -9.97 -9.28 15.09
CA ALA A 26 -9.58 -10.26 14.08
C ALA A 26 -9.12 -9.60 12.77
N ALA A 27 -9.84 -8.56 12.31
CA ALA A 27 -9.43 -7.79 11.15
C ALA A 27 -8.11 -7.04 11.44
N GLN A 28 -7.98 -6.41 12.60
CA GLN A 28 -6.73 -5.74 13.00
C GLN A 28 -5.54 -6.71 13.06
N GLU A 29 -5.71 -7.91 13.63
CA GLU A 29 -4.65 -8.93 13.66
C GLU A 29 -4.21 -9.33 12.25
N ALA A 30 -5.17 -9.52 11.33
CA ALA A 30 -4.87 -9.83 9.94
C ALA A 30 -4.08 -8.70 9.25
N ILE A 31 -4.53 -7.45 9.40
CA ILE A 31 -3.87 -6.27 8.82
C ILE A 31 -2.47 -6.09 9.40
N ALA A 32 -2.31 -6.22 10.72
CA ALA A 32 -1.01 -6.07 11.37
C ALA A 32 -0.03 -7.15 10.88
N THR A 33 -0.51 -8.39 10.73
CA THR A 33 0.28 -9.50 10.19
C THR A 33 0.68 -9.25 8.73
N TYR A 34 -0.27 -8.83 7.90
CA TYR A 34 -0.03 -8.46 6.50
C TYR A 34 1.00 -7.33 6.38
N ALA A 35 0.78 -6.22 7.07
CA ALA A 35 1.68 -5.06 7.06
C ALA A 35 3.10 -5.46 7.52
N SER A 36 3.20 -6.33 8.53
CA SER A 36 4.49 -6.86 8.99
C SER A 36 5.23 -7.63 7.89
N TYR A 37 4.54 -8.44 7.09
CA TYR A 37 5.13 -9.14 5.96
C TYR A 37 5.58 -8.18 4.87
N VAL A 38 4.71 -7.27 4.45
CA VAL A 38 5.00 -6.32 3.37
C VAL A 38 6.21 -5.45 3.71
N ILE A 39 6.21 -4.84 4.91
CA ILE A 39 7.34 -4.00 5.35
C ILE A 39 8.63 -4.83 5.46
N SER A 40 8.54 -6.07 5.95
CA SER A 40 9.71 -6.94 6.02
C SER A 40 10.27 -7.29 4.65
N ILE A 41 9.40 -7.52 3.66
CA ILE A 41 9.81 -7.82 2.29
C ILE A 41 10.42 -6.60 1.63
N ASP A 42 9.79 -5.43 1.77
CA ASP A 42 10.28 -4.15 1.27
C ASP A 42 11.71 -3.87 1.77
N ASP A 43 11.92 -3.95 3.09
CA ASP A 43 13.24 -3.82 3.73
C ASP A 43 14.28 -4.85 3.23
N LEU A 44 13.83 -6.03 2.79
CA LEU A 44 14.67 -7.17 2.39
C LEU A 44 14.70 -7.38 0.87
N THR A 45 14.17 -6.46 0.08
CA THR A 45 13.94 -6.68 -1.36
C THR A 45 15.20 -7.14 -2.09
N THR A 46 16.35 -6.51 -1.83
CA THR A 46 17.63 -6.89 -2.45
C THR A 46 18.09 -8.29 -2.04
N GLU A 47 17.83 -8.71 -0.80
CA GLU A 47 18.17 -10.06 -0.30
C GLU A 47 17.24 -11.13 -0.88
N LEU A 48 15.98 -10.77 -1.16
CA LEU A 48 14.93 -11.66 -1.65
C LEU A 48 14.77 -11.63 -3.17
N LEU A 49 15.60 -10.88 -3.90
CA LEU A 49 15.36 -10.53 -5.30
C LEU A 49 15.08 -11.75 -6.18
N LYS A 50 15.86 -12.83 -6.06
CA LYS A 50 15.71 -14.05 -6.87
C LYS A 50 14.40 -14.79 -6.56
N GLU A 51 14.00 -14.80 -5.29
CA GLU A 51 12.76 -15.40 -4.85
C GLU A 51 11.55 -14.58 -5.27
N LEU A 52 11.65 -13.24 -5.24
CA LEU A 52 10.61 -12.33 -5.71
C LEU A 52 10.40 -12.45 -7.22
N GLU A 53 11.47 -12.53 -8.01
CA GLU A 53 11.43 -12.73 -9.48
C GLU A 53 10.61 -13.95 -9.90
N THR A 54 10.58 -14.98 -9.06
CA THR A 54 9.91 -16.26 -9.35
C THR A 54 8.69 -16.48 -8.48
N TYR A 55 8.27 -15.49 -7.69
CA TYR A 55 7.17 -15.62 -6.72
C TYR A 55 5.88 -16.06 -7.42
N THR A 56 5.38 -15.27 -8.38
CA THR A 56 4.11 -15.52 -9.05
C THR A 56 4.09 -16.88 -9.77
N ALA A 57 5.18 -17.22 -10.47
CA ALA A 57 5.30 -18.51 -11.14
C ALA A 57 5.32 -19.69 -10.14
N THR A 58 5.97 -19.52 -8.99
CA THR A 58 6.00 -20.54 -7.93
C THR A 58 4.60 -20.75 -7.35
N LEU A 59 3.88 -19.65 -7.09
CA LEU A 59 2.52 -19.67 -6.57
C LEU A 59 1.55 -20.37 -7.54
N THR A 60 1.54 -19.98 -8.81
CA THR A 60 0.61 -20.53 -9.82
C THR A 60 0.88 -21.99 -10.15
N LEU A 61 2.12 -22.46 -9.97
CA LEU A 61 2.47 -23.88 -10.09
C LEU A 61 2.13 -24.70 -8.83
N GLY A 62 1.55 -24.09 -7.80
CA GLY A 62 1.23 -24.75 -6.53
C GLY A 62 2.46 -25.20 -5.74
N ARG A 63 3.62 -24.57 -5.99
CA ARG A 63 4.89 -24.93 -5.35
C ARG A 63 5.09 -24.10 -4.09
N LYS A 64 5.83 -24.66 -3.14
CA LYS A 64 6.22 -23.92 -1.93
C LYS A 64 7.36 -22.95 -2.26
N HIS A 65 7.23 -21.70 -1.80
CA HIS A 65 8.34 -20.75 -1.84
C HIS A 65 9.51 -21.24 -0.98
N ARG A 66 10.75 -20.93 -1.36
CA ARG A 66 11.93 -21.37 -0.60
C ARG A 66 12.09 -20.57 0.69
N HIS A 67 11.91 -19.26 0.61
CA HIS A 67 12.11 -18.36 1.75
C HIS A 67 10.91 -18.39 2.72
N THR A 68 11.18 -18.56 4.02
CA THR A 68 10.14 -18.71 5.05
C THR A 68 9.20 -17.50 5.14
N LEU A 69 9.72 -16.28 4.92
CA LEU A 69 8.89 -15.06 4.92
C LEU A 69 7.84 -15.11 3.80
N LEU A 70 8.21 -15.57 2.61
CA LEU A 70 7.32 -15.66 1.45
C LEU A 70 6.32 -16.82 1.59
N GLN A 71 6.73 -17.94 2.22
CA GLN A 71 5.79 -19.00 2.61
C GLN A 71 4.75 -18.48 3.60
N GLY A 72 5.20 -17.75 4.63
CA GLY A 72 4.32 -17.16 5.64
C GLY A 72 3.32 -16.19 5.03
N LEU A 73 3.80 -15.25 4.19
CA LEU A 73 2.92 -14.35 3.44
C LEU A 73 1.89 -15.14 2.61
N THR A 74 2.33 -16.15 1.86
CA THR A 74 1.43 -16.93 0.99
C THR A 74 0.35 -17.66 1.78
N ASN A 75 0.70 -18.24 2.93
CA ASN A 75 -0.30 -18.85 3.81
C ASN A 75 -1.27 -17.81 4.35
N HIS A 76 -0.78 -16.63 4.73
CA HIS A 76 -1.62 -15.53 5.20
C HIS A 76 -2.56 -15.00 4.11
N LEU A 77 -2.12 -14.97 2.86
CA LEU A 77 -2.95 -14.59 1.72
C LEU A 77 -4.14 -15.55 1.50
N GLY A 78 -4.00 -16.82 1.88
CA GLY A 78 -5.09 -17.81 1.79
C GLY A 78 -6.31 -17.48 2.66
N GLU A 79 -6.17 -16.64 3.68
CA GLU A 79 -7.25 -16.29 4.60
C GLU A 79 -7.99 -14.99 4.23
N GLN A 80 -7.51 -14.22 3.24
CA GLN A 80 -8.00 -12.86 2.99
C GLN A 80 -9.47 -12.85 2.57
N CYS A 81 -9.89 -13.75 1.68
CA CYS A 81 -11.28 -13.84 1.23
C CYS A 81 -12.26 -14.17 2.37
N ARG A 82 -11.79 -14.85 3.42
CA ARG A 82 -12.61 -15.16 4.59
C ARG A 82 -12.84 -13.93 5.47
N ILE A 83 -11.89 -13.00 5.50
CA ILE A 83 -11.90 -11.83 6.41
C ILE A 83 -12.45 -10.59 5.72
N PHE A 84 -12.15 -10.40 4.44
CA PHE A 84 -12.44 -9.18 3.67
C PHE A 84 -13.41 -9.40 2.50
N GLY A 85 -14.11 -10.54 2.50
CA GLY A 85 -15.05 -10.90 1.46
C GLY A 85 -14.39 -11.47 0.20
N PRO A 86 -15.14 -12.17 -0.67
CA PRO A 86 -14.63 -12.72 -1.91
C PRO A 86 -13.87 -11.71 -2.78
N PHE A 87 -14.48 -10.57 -3.10
CA PHE A 87 -13.90 -9.57 -3.99
C PHE A 87 -12.75 -8.79 -3.33
N GLY A 88 -12.93 -8.31 -2.11
CA GLY A 88 -11.91 -7.58 -1.36
C GLY A 88 -10.69 -8.44 -1.08
N GLY A 89 -10.90 -9.70 -0.69
CA GLY A 89 -9.85 -10.69 -0.54
C GLY A 89 -9.08 -10.94 -1.83
N ASP A 90 -9.76 -11.08 -2.97
CA ASP A 90 -9.12 -11.22 -4.28
C ASP A 90 -8.27 -9.99 -4.62
N MET A 91 -8.75 -8.77 -4.33
CA MET A 91 -8.00 -7.55 -4.60
C MET A 91 -6.77 -7.41 -3.68
N ILE A 92 -6.87 -7.83 -2.41
CA ILE A 92 -5.72 -7.90 -1.49
C ILE A 92 -4.66 -8.86 -2.04
N VAL A 93 -5.05 -10.06 -2.47
CA VAL A 93 -4.13 -11.05 -3.06
C VAL A 93 -3.52 -10.52 -4.35
N LYS A 94 -4.34 -9.99 -5.26
CA LYS A 94 -3.90 -9.42 -6.54
C LYS A 94 -2.91 -8.28 -6.33
N GLY A 95 -3.24 -7.32 -5.47
CA GLY A 95 -2.39 -6.18 -5.16
C GLY A 95 -1.07 -6.58 -4.50
N THR A 96 -1.08 -7.66 -3.72
CA THR A 96 0.17 -8.19 -3.12
C THR A 96 1.09 -8.80 -4.17
N ILE A 97 0.57 -9.62 -5.08
CA ILE A 97 1.37 -10.22 -6.17
C ILE A 97 1.95 -9.12 -7.07
N GLU A 98 1.16 -8.08 -7.33
CA GLU A 98 1.55 -6.90 -8.10
C GLU A 98 2.70 -6.13 -7.42
N PHE A 99 2.61 -5.91 -6.10
CA PHE A 99 3.70 -5.34 -5.29
C PHE A 99 4.99 -6.15 -5.41
N LEU A 100 4.94 -7.47 -5.16
CA LEU A 100 6.13 -8.32 -5.18
C LEU A 100 6.82 -8.30 -6.56
N SER A 101 6.04 -8.27 -7.63
CA SER A 101 6.57 -8.16 -8.99
C SER A 101 7.20 -6.80 -9.26
N SER A 102 6.62 -5.73 -8.72
CA SER A 102 7.06 -4.35 -8.95
C SER A 102 8.28 -3.99 -8.10
N ALA A 103 8.40 -4.54 -6.90
CA ALA A 103 9.58 -4.41 -6.03
C ALA A 103 10.85 -4.94 -6.71
N VAL A 104 10.75 -5.98 -7.55
CA VAL A 104 11.86 -6.47 -8.38
C VAL A 104 12.33 -5.42 -9.37
N ILE A 105 11.39 -4.70 -10.00
CA ILE A 105 11.71 -3.64 -10.97
C ILE A 105 12.35 -2.46 -10.25
N GLU A 106 11.78 -2.04 -9.12
CA GLU A 106 12.31 -0.95 -8.30
C GLU A 106 13.74 -1.25 -7.80
N ALA A 107 13.99 -2.45 -7.29
CA ALA A 107 15.32 -2.86 -6.82
C ALA A 107 16.39 -2.89 -7.93
N ARG A 108 15.98 -3.01 -9.19
CA ARG A 108 16.88 -2.96 -10.36
C ARG A 108 17.11 -1.53 -10.87
N GLN A 109 16.29 -0.56 -10.47
CA GLN A 109 16.43 0.84 -10.88
C GLN A 109 17.45 1.58 -10.00
N THR A 110 18.74 1.34 -10.25
CA THR A 110 19.84 1.88 -9.41
C THR A 110 20.28 3.30 -9.77
N GLU A 111 19.98 3.79 -10.97
CA GLU A 111 20.44 5.10 -11.48
C GLU A 111 19.35 6.19 -11.43
N GLY A 112 18.24 5.90 -10.75
CA GLY A 112 17.06 6.76 -10.72
C GLY A 112 16.20 6.62 -11.99
N LEU A 113 14.94 6.99 -11.86
CA LEU A 113 13.97 6.88 -12.95
C LEU A 113 14.11 8.06 -13.92
N PHE A 114 14.54 7.79 -15.15
CA PHE A 114 14.50 8.77 -16.24
C PHE A 114 13.20 8.60 -17.03
N LEU A 115 12.28 9.58 -16.89
CA LEU A 115 11.04 9.60 -17.64
C LEU A 115 11.09 10.67 -18.75
N PRO A 116 10.71 10.32 -19.99
CA PRO A 116 10.32 11.33 -20.97
C PRO A 116 9.20 12.22 -20.43
N LYS A 117 9.17 13.50 -20.83
CA LYS A 117 8.15 14.45 -20.37
C LYS A 117 6.70 13.99 -20.62
N ASP A 118 6.50 13.26 -21.71
CA ASP A 118 5.18 12.74 -22.11
C ASP A 118 4.76 11.50 -21.31
N ALA A 119 5.65 10.90 -20.53
CA ALA A 119 5.37 9.74 -19.69
C ALA A 119 4.82 10.13 -18.31
N GLY A 120 4.03 11.22 -18.24
CA GLY A 120 3.60 11.77 -16.95
C GLY A 120 2.73 10.84 -16.12
N GLU A 121 1.94 9.99 -16.78
CA GLU A 121 1.09 8.99 -16.14
C GLU A 121 1.90 7.86 -15.48
N TYR A 122 3.16 7.66 -15.89
CA TYR A 122 4.00 6.57 -15.39
C TYR A 122 4.20 6.66 -13.88
N LEU A 123 4.37 7.87 -13.32
CA LEU A 123 4.63 8.03 -11.89
C LEU A 123 3.48 7.49 -11.06
N ASN A 124 2.26 7.94 -11.36
CA ASN A 124 1.07 7.47 -10.65
C ASN A 124 0.80 5.99 -10.92
N PHE A 125 0.98 5.54 -12.16
CA PHE A 125 0.83 4.14 -12.52
C PHE A 125 1.76 3.25 -11.70
N PHE A 126 3.07 3.52 -11.73
CA PHE A 126 4.06 2.67 -11.09
C PHE A 126 4.01 2.78 -9.56
N ARG A 127 3.72 3.98 -9.04
CA ARG A 127 3.45 4.19 -7.61
C ARG A 127 2.27 3.37 -7.10
N ALA A 128 1.21 3.21 -7.90
CA ALA A 128 0.08 2.35 -7.55
C ALA A 128 0.47 0.87 -7.50
N LYS A 129 1.46 0.44 -8.29
CA LYS A 129 1.98 -0.93 -8.30
C LYS A 129 2.90 -1.24 -7.11
N THR A 130 3.82 -0.33 -6.79
CA THR A 130 4.80 -0.53 -5.69
C THR A 130 4.21 -0.19 -4.32
N GLY A 131 3.21 0.69 -4.27
CA GLY A 131 2.71 1.26 -3.02
C GLY A 131 1.85 0.38 -2.13
N VAL A 132 1.42 -0.79 -2.62
CA VAL A 132 0.52 -1.70 -1.89
C VAL A 132 -0.80 -1.01 -1.44
N ALA A 133 -1.17 0.09 -2.08
CA ALA A 133 -2.26 0.94 -1.63
C ALA A 133 -3.63 0.27 -1.78
N GLU A 134 -3.80 -0.59 -2.79
CA GLU A 134 -5.04 -1.33 -3.03
C GLU A 134 -5.37 -2.30 -1.88
N PRO A 135 -4.47 -3.21 -1.45
CA PRO A 135 -4.69 -4.02 -0.25
C PRO A 135 -5.06 -3.19 0.99
N PHE A 136 -4.32 -2.12 1.28
CA PHE A 136 -4.61 -1.25 2.43
C PHE A 136 -5.96 -0.52 2.28
N ALA A 137 -6.39 -0.18 1.07
CA ALA A 137 -7.73 0.37 0.86
C ALA A 137 -8.83 -0.65 1.18
N PHE A 138 -8.69 -1.92 0.74
CA PHE A 138 -9.68 -2.97 1.01
C PHE A 138 -9.71 -3.40 2.48
N PHE A 139 -8.62 -3.24 3.22
CA PHE A 139 -8.62 -3.49 4.67
C PHE A 139 -9.58 -2.60 5.46
N CYS A 140 -10.01 -1.46 4.90
CA CYS A 140 -11.02 -0.61 5.53
C CYS A 140 -12.41 -1.30 5.61
N PHE A 141 -12.61 -2.39 4.87
CA PHE A 141 -13.92 -3.00 4.64
C PHE A 141 -13.94 -4.52 4.94
N PRO A 142 -13.70 -4.96 6.21
CA PRO A 142 -13.82 -6.37 6.55
C PRO A 142 -15.27 -6.86 6.46
N GLU A 143 -15.43 -8.13 6.11
CA GLU A 143 -16.73 -8.78 5.84
C GLU A 143 -17.65 -8.80 7.07
N ASP A 144 -17.08 -8.77 8.28
CA ASP A 144 -17.85 -8.74 9.54
C ASP A 144 -18.57 -7.40 9.79
N THR A 145 -18.11 -6.33 9.16
CA THR A 145 -18.59 -4.96 9.35
C THR A 145 -19.23 -4.42 8.06
N TYR A 146 -18.64 -4.72 6.91
CA TYR A 146 -19.06 -4.29 5.58
C TYR A 146 -19.24 -5.49 4.65
N PRO A 147 -20.21 -6.38 4.91
CA PRO A 147 -20.42 -7.57 4.09
C PRO A 147 -20.64 -7.18 2.63
N GLU A 148 -19.89 -7.82 1.72
CA GLU A 148 -19.89 -7.49 0.29
C GLU A 148 -21.29 -7.51 -0.32
N THR A 149 -22.11 -8.45 0.12
CA THR A 149 -23.51 -8.61 -0.33
C THR A 149 -24.39 -7.38 -0.10
N ALA A 150 -24.01 -6.48 0.82
CA ALA A 150 -24.76 -5.28 1.15
C ALA A 150 -23.99 -3.98 0.89
N TYR A 151 -22.65 -4.00 0.98
CA TYR A 151 -21.84 -2.77 1.01
C TYR A 151 -20.87 -2.60 -0.17
N LEU A 152 -20.68 -3.63 -1.02
CA LEU A 152 -19.66 -3.58 -2.08
C LEU A 152 -19.82 -2.32 -2.96
N ASP A 153 -21.02 -2.07 -3.50
CA ASP A 153 -21.29 -0.90 -4.34
C ASP A 153 -21.17 0.45 -3.59
N THR A 154 -21.25 0.42 -2.26
CA THR A 154 -21.13 1.60 -1.41
C THR A 154 -19.66 1.97 -1.25
N TYR A 155 -18.82 1.04 -0.80
CA TYR A 155 -17.42 1.35 -0.51
C TYR A 155 -16.51 1.31 -1.75
N LEU A 156 -16.87 0.57 -2.82
CA LEU A 156 -16.01 0.42 -4.00
C LEU A 156 -15.70 1.77 -4.66
N LYS A 157 -16.63 2.72 -4.58
CA LYS A 157 -16.47 4.10 -5.07
C LYS A 157 -15.39 4.88 -4.32
N ALA A 158 -15.15 4.54 -3.05
CA ALA A 158 -14.17 5.20 -2.20
C ALA A 158 -12.74 4.65 -2.39
N VAL A 159 -12.62 3.38 -2.84
CA VAL A 159 -11.32 2.68 -2.97
C VAL A 159 -10.28 3.48 -3.76
N PRO A 160 -10.57 4.04 -4.95
CA PRO A 160 -9.58 4.82 -5.69
C PRO A 160 -9.07 6.05 -4.93
N SER A 161 -9.96 6.76 -4.23
CA SER A 161 -9.59 7.93 -3.41
C SER A 161 -8.77 7.52 -2.19
N ILE A 162 -9.08 6.38 -1.56
CA ILE A 162 -8.28 5.83 -0.45
C ILE A 162 -6.87 5.46 -0.93
N MET A 163 -6.75 4.83 -2.10
CA MET A 163 -5.44 4.47 -2.67
C MET A 163 -4.57 5.69 -2.96
N LEU A 164 -5.14 6.73 -3.57
CA LEU A 164 -4.43 8.00 -3.83
C LEU A 164 -4.02 8.68 -2.52
N PHE A 165 -4.92 8.73 -1.54
CA PHE A 165 -4.64 9.28 -0.22
C PHE A 165 -3.45 8.57 0.44
N LEU A 166 -3.49 7.23 0.48
CA LEU A 166 -2.42 6.41 1.06
C LEU A 166 -1.07 6.67 0.39
N GLY A 167 -1.04 6.69 -0.94
CA GLY A 167 0.17 6.99 -1.70
C GLY A 167 0.74 8.36 -1.38
N TYR A 168 -0.08 9.42 -1.51
CA TYR A 168 0.40 10.79 -1.32
C TYR A 168 0.76 11.09 0.14
N VAL A 169 -0.02 10.63 1.12
CA VAL A 169 0.32 10.84 2.52
C VAL A 169 1.62 10.12 2.87
N ASN A 170 1.81 8.89 2.37
CA ASN A 170 3.06 8.18 2.55
C ASN A 170 4.24 8.98 1.99
N ASP A 171 4.15 9.45 0.74
CA ASP A 171 5.21 10.21 0.07
C ASP A 171 5.50 11.56 0.76
N ILE A 172 4.46 12.25 1.26
CA ILE A 172 4.62 13.50 2.01
C ILE A 172 5.29 13.26 3.36
N LEU A 173 4.83 12.26 4.13
CA LEU A 173 5.33 11.98 5.47
C LEU A 173 6.72 11.34 5.44
N SER A 174 7.04 10.58 4.39
CA SER A 174 8.36 9.98 4.20
C SER A 174 9.38 10.96 3.62
N PHE A 175 8.95 12.04 2.95
CA PHE A 175 9.83 13.00 2.28
C PHE A 175 11.06 13.40 3.10
N TYR A 176 10.89 13.76 4.38
CA TYR A 176 12.02 14.16 5.23
C TYR A 176 13.05 13.05 5.43
N LYS A 177 12.60 11.80 5.60
CA LYS A 177 13.49 10.65 5.82
C LYS A 177 14.28 10.34 4.54
N GLU A 178 13.62 10.47 3.39
CA GLU A 178 14.20 10.19 2.06
C GLU A 178 15.24 11.26 1.71
N GLU A 179 14.95 12.54 1.94
CA GLU A 179 15.92 13.62 1.74
C GLU A 179 17.17 13.50 2.64
N ALA A 180 17.00 12.91 3.83
CA ALA A 180 18.10 12.71 4.76
C ALA A 180 18.95 11.46 4.43
N SER A 181 18.50 10.58 3.54
CA SER A 181 19.19 9.33 3.20
C SER A 181 19.97 9.48 1.89
N PRO A 182 21.31 9.46 1.93
CA PRO A 182 22.13 9.54 0.72
C PRO A 182 22.07 8.26 -0.13
N THR A 183 21.46 7.19 0.36
CA THR A 183 21.37 5.88 -0.30
C THR A 183 19.97 5.55 -0.83
N ASP A 184 18.96 6.33 -0.48
CA ASP A 184 17.59 6.07 -0.94
C ASP A 184 17.46 6.54 -2.39
N SER A 185 16.69 5.79 -3.18
CA SER A 185 16.38 6.18 -4.55
C SER A 185 15.54 7.46 -4.55
N ALA A 186 15.53 8.17 -5.68
CA ALA A 186 14.73 9.39 -5.79
C ALA A 186 13.24 9.08 -5.62
N GLY A 187 12.67 9.44 -4.47
CA GLY A 187 11.28 9.21 -4.13
C GLY A 187 10.28 9.89 -5.08
N PHE A 188 8.99 9.62 -4.87
CA PHE A 188 7.91 10.08 -5.74
C PHE A 188 7.95 11.61 -5.99
N ILE A 189 8.18 12.41 -4.94
CA ILE A 189 8.21 13.88 -5.02
C ILE A 189 9.38 14.40 -5.87
N HIS A 190 10.54 13.73 -5.81
CA HIS A 190 11.69 14.04 -6.68
C HIS A 190 11.37 13.71 -8.14
N SER A 191 10.80 12.53 -8.36
CA SER A 191 10.44 12.08 -9.69
C SER A 191 9.37 13.00 -10.32
N HIS A 192 8.39 13.45 -9.53
CA HIS A 192 7.40 14.45 -9.93
C HIS A 192 8.06 15.81 -10.22
N SER A 193 8.98 16.28 -9.37
CA SER A 193 9.74 17.52 -9.58
C SER A 193 10.51 17.51 -10.91
N LYS A 194 11.21 16.40 -11.20
CA LYS A 194 11.96 16.22 -12.46
C LYS A 194 11.04 16.18 -13.67
N LEU A 195 9.98 15.38 -13.61
CA LEU A 195 9.02 15.23 -14.71
C LEU A 195 8.39 16.58 -15.08
N HIS A 196 7.91 17.32 -14.09
CA HIS A 196 7.21 18.59 -14.31
C HIS A 196 8.17 19.78 -14.48
N THR A 197 9.49 19.58 -14.36
CA THR A 197 10.50 20.65 -14.44
C THR A 197 10.21 21.79 -13.45
N ILE A 198 9.80 21.44 -12.23
CA ILE A 198 9.52 22.37 -11.13
C ILE A 198 10.44 22.09 -9.95
N SER A 199 10.61 23.05 -9.04
CA SER A 199 11.40 22.83 -7.82
C SER A 199 10.78 21.76 -6.91
N LEU A 200 11.61 21.10 -6.10
CA LEU A 200 11.17 20.09 -5.14
C LEU A 200 10.11 20.64 -4.16
N ALA A 201 10.31 21.89 -3.71
CA ALA A 201 9.35 22.58 -2.85
C ALA A 201 8.02 22.88 -3.56
N GLN A 202 8.01 23.15 -4.87
CA GLN A 202 6.78 23.29 -5.65
C GLN A 202 6.06 21.94 -5.79
N SER A 203 6.82 20.88 -6.09
CA SER A 203 6.32 19.49 -6.16
C SER A 203 5.62 19.09 -4.86
N LEU A 204 6.30 19.21 -3.71
CA LEU A 204 5.74 18.91 -2.40
C LEU A 204 4.46 19.71 -2.11
N ARG A 205 4.44 21.01 -2.43
CA ARG A 205 3.24 21.86 -2.25
C ARG A 205 2.08 21.43 -3.14
N GLN A 206 2.35 21.00 -4.37
CA GLN A 206 1.32 20.53 -5.29
C GLN A 206 0.71 19.22 -4.77
N ILE A 207 1.54 18.22 -4.46
CA ILE A 207 1.06 16.94 -3.91
C ILE A 207 0.30 17.15 -2.60
N THR A 208 0.75 18.06 -1.72
CA THR A 208 0.01 18.40 -0.49
C THR A 208 -1.40 18.94 -0.78
N ARG A 209 -1.55 19.80 -1.79
CA ARG A 209 -2.87 20.33 -2.19
C ARG A 209 -3.75 19.23 -2.79
N GLU A 210 -3.19 18.37 -3.62
CA GLU A 210 -3.88 17.22 -4.20
C GLU A 210 -4.35 16.26 -3.11
N THR A 211 -3.52 15.95 -2.10
CA THR A 211 -3.92 15.15 -0.94
C THR A 211 -5.12 15.74 -0.21
N VAL A 212 -5.14 17.05 0.03
CA VAL A 212 -6.29 17.72 0.67
C VAL A 212 -7.56 17.58 -0.19
N GLN A 213 -7.43 17.73 -1.51
CA GLN A 213 -8.56 17.53 -2.43
C GLN A 213 -9.08 16.09 -2.40
N VAL A 214 -8.19 15.09 -2.41
CA VAL A 214 -8.55 13.68 -2.30
C VAL A 214 -9.28 13.38 -0.99
N VAL A 215 -8.84 13.97 0.13
CA VAL A 215 -9.53 13.84 1.43
C VAL A 215 -10.95 14.43 1.38
N HIS A 216 -11.14 15.60 0.76
CA HIS A 216 -12.47 16.17 0.57
C HIS A 216 -13.36 15.29 -0.32
N GLN A 217 -12.82 14.74 -1.41
CA GLN A 217 -13.55 13.82 -2.28
C GLN A 217 -13.97 12.55 -1.53
N LEU A 218 -13.05 11.94 -0.78
CA LEU A 218 -13.32 10.74 0.01
C LEU A 218 -14.45 10.98 1.03
N ARG A 219 -14.39 12.10 1.78
CA ARG A 219 -15.46 12.49 2.71
C ARG A 219 -16.81 12.67 2.00
N ASN A 220 -16.82 13.29 0.83
CA ASN A 220 -18.04 13.49 0.06
C ASN A 220 -18.63 12.16 -0.43
N ILE A 221 -17.79 11.23 -0.93
CA ILE A 221 -18.21 9.89 -1.37
C ILE A 221 -18.88 9.13 -0.22
N CYS A 222 -18.32 9.23 0.99
CA CYS A 222 -18.81 8.52 2.17
C CYS A 222 -19.95 9.25 2.91
N SER A 223 -20.29 10.48 2.54
CA SER A 223 -21.19 11.36 3.31
C SER A 223 -22.62 10.83 3.49
N ALA A 224 -23.08 9.96 2.59
CA ALA A 224 -24.42 9.37 2.64
C ALA A 224 -24.56 8.28 3.71
N ASP A 225 -23.45 7.69 4.16
CA ASP A 225 -23.42 6.65 5.19
C ASP A 225 -22.64 7.16 6.41
N HIS A 226 -23.36 7.37 7.51
CA HIS A 226 -22.79 7.96 8.72
C HIS A 226 -21.67 7.10 9.33
N LEU A 227 -21.84 5.77 9.33
CA LEU A 227 -20.86 4.85 9.90
C LEU A 227 -19.60 4.84 9.03
N LEU A 228 -19.77 4.72 7.71
CA LEU A 228 -18.66 4.75 6.75
C LEU A 228 -17.89 6.08 6.84
N SER A 229 -18.59 7.21 6.89
CA SER A 229 -17.96 8.52 7.04
C SER A 229 -17.14 8.61 8.32
N GLN A 230 -17.67 8.14 9.46
CA GLN A 230 -16.96 8.15 10.73
C GLN A 230 -15.71 7.25 10.69
N HIS A 231 -15.82 6.07 10.07
CA HIS A 231 -14.71 5.14 9.92
C HIS A 231 -13.62 5.69 9.00
N MET A 232 -13.98 6.33 7.88
CA MET A 232 -13.01 7.00 7.01
C MET A 232 -12.30 8.17 7.69
N ASP A 233 -12.98 8.96 8.53
CA ASP A 233 -12.32 10.02 9.28
C ASP A 233 -11.31 9.47 10.30
N LYS A 234 -11.64 8.37 10.99
CA LYS A 234 -10.68 7.68 11.87
C LYS A 234 -9.48 7.14 11.08
N PHE A 235 -9.73 6.58 9.90
CA PHE A 235 -8.68 6.09 9.01
C PHE A 235 -7.73 7.20 8.55
N ILE A 236 -8.27 8.36 8.17
CA ILE A 236 -7.48 9.51 7.70
C ILE A 236 -6.65 10.14 8.84
N GLN A 237 -7.16 10.09 10.08
CA GLN A 237 -6.52 10.69 11.24
C GLN A 237 -5.43 9.83 11.88
N GLY A 238 -5.58 8.51 11.81
CA GLY A 238 -4.59 7.54 12.31
C GLY A 238 -3.32 7.53 11.47
#